data_AF-A0A7C4T3E2-F1
#
_entry.id   AF-A0A7C4T3E2-F1
#
_cell.length_a   1.000
_cell.length_b   1.000
_cell.length_c   1.000
_cell.angle_alpha   90.00
_cell.angle_beta   90.00
_cell.angle_gamma   90.00
#
_symmetry.space_group_name_H-M   'P 1'
#
loop_
_entity.id
_entity.type
_entity.pdbx_description
1 polymer ?
#
loop_
_entity_poly.entity_id
_entity_poly.type
_entity_poly.pdbx_seq_one_letter_code
_entity_poly.pdbx_strand_id
1 'polypeptide(L)'
;MHRILILMHEYQQKRRGNLLINFLAQAWQNQGLEVKFSYGIKEYLEVDLVIPQIDLTQVPSEYTKYLEAYPNVVNRKVTDISKRRISKNLLSKGEEYFGPVIIKTNNNFGGHSDYHWEQFKHPLRARLFRLLVPFAEFISNKSYVW
;
A
#
# COMPACT_ATOMS: atom_id res chain seq x y z
N MET A 1 -23.43 15.31 -5.28
CA MET A 1 -22.32 15.30 -4.32
C MET A 1 -21.36 14.22 -4.76
N HIS A 2 -20.11 14.55 -5.08
CA HIS A 2 -19.15 13.55 -5.58
C HIS A 2 -18.48 12.80 -4.43
N ARG A 3 -18.27 11.50 -4.62
CA ARG A 3 -17.75 10.54 -3.65
C ARG A 3 -16.43 9.98 -4.13
N ILE A 4 -15.41 10.01 -3.27
CA ILE A 4 -14.08 9.47 -3.51
C ILE A 4 -13.84 8.29 -2.55
N LEU A 5 -13.40 7.17 -3.09
CA LEU A 5 -12.92 6.02 -2.32
C LEU A 5 -11.39 6.00 -2.33
N ILE A 6 -10.76 6.05 -1.16
CA ILE A 6 -9.34 5.73 -0.99
C ILE A 6 -9.26 4.26 -0.59
N LEU A 7 -8.72 3.43 -1.49
CA LEU A 7 -8.61 1.98 -1.30
C LEU A 7 -7.23 1.63 -0.76
N MET A 8 -7.20 1.10 0.46
CA MET A 8 -6.00 0.64 1.16
C MET A 8 -5.94 -0.89 1.13
N HIS A 9 -4.74 -1.46 1.27
CA HIS A 9 -4.63 -2.92 1.47
C HIS A 9 -5.25 -3.33 2.82
N GLU A 10 -5.84 -4.52 2.92
CA GLU A 10 -6.59 -4.97 4.11
C GLU A 10 -5.75 -5.05 5.41
N TYR A 11 -4.45 -5.34 5.27
CA TYR A 11 -3.50 -5.34 6.38
C TYR A 11 -2.64 -4.08 6.44
N GLN A 12 -2.92 -3.09 5.58
CA GLN A 12 -2.33 -1.79 5.77
C GLN A 12 -2.88 -1.21 7.06
N GLN A 13 -1.99 -0.97 8.01
CA GLN A 13 -2.34 -0.40 9.29
C GLN A 13 -3.20 0.84 9.08
N LYS A 14 -4.23 1.01 9.90
CA LYS A 14 -5.04 2.23 9.96
C LYS A 14 -4.20 3.34 10.59
N ARG A 15 -3.08 3.70 9.95
CA ARG A 15 -2.18 4.76 10.43
C ARG A 15 -2.90 6.09 10.26
N ARG A 16 -3.59 6.47 11.33
CA ARG A 16 -4.02 7.84 11.61
C ARG A 16 -2.77 8.66 11.90
N GLY A 17 -2.07 9.10 10.86
CA GLY A 17 -0.98 10.06 11.00
C GLY A 17 -0.01 10.06 9.83
N ASN A 18 0.03 11.19 9.11
CA ASN A 18 1.12 11.65 8.23
C ASN A 18 1.26 11.04 6.82
N LEU A 19 0.29 10.28 6.30
CA LEU A 19 0.26 10.01 4.85
C LEU A 19 -0.29 11.24 4.11
N LEU A 20 0.36 11.64 3.01
CA LEU A 20 -0.10 12.75 2.14
C LEU A 20 -1.58 12.60 1.78
N ILE A 21 -2.04 11.37 1.55
CA ILE A 21 -3.42 11.09 1.19
C ILE A 21 -4.44 11.52 2.26
N ASN A 22 -4.06 11.54 3.54
CA ASN A 22 -4.93 12.01 4.62
C ASN A 22 -5.13 13.52 4.55
N PHE A 23 -4.07 14.28 4.22
CA PHE A 23 -4.16 15.73 4.02
C PHE A 23 -4.98 16.08 2.79
N LEU A 24 -4.81 15.32 1.70
CA LEU A 24 -5.63 15.47 0.50
C LEU A 24 -7.10 15.14 0.78
N ALA A 25 -7.37 14.05 1.50
CA ALA A 25 -8.72 13.69 1.92
C ALA A 25 -9.39 14.82 2.71
N GLN A 26 -8.68 15.41 3.68
CA GLN A 26 -9.19 16.55 4.45
C GLN A 26 -9.45 17.77 3.55
N ALA A 27 -8.55 18.08 2.62
CA ALA A 27 -8.73 19.20 1.69
C ALA A 27 -9.97 18.99 0.79
N TRP A 28 -10.18 17.78 0.27
CA TRP A 28 -11.36 17.44 -0.53
C TRP A 28 -12.66 17.48 0.27
N GLN A 29 -12.63 16.99 1.52
CA GLN A 29 -13.77 17.11 2.43
C GLN A 29 -14.13 18.56 2.72
N ASN A 30 -13.13 19.43 2.92
CA ASN A 30 -13.36 20.86 3.11
C ASN A 30 -13.94 21.56 1.86
N GLN A 31 -13.82 20.95 0.67
CA GLN A 31 -14.45 21.40 -0.57
C GLN A 31 -15.87 20.81 -0.77
N GLY A 32 -16.38 20.03 0.19
CA GLY A 32 -17.72 19.44 0.13
C GLY A 32 -17.78 18.08 -0.59
N LEU A 33 -16.64 17.43 -0.84
CA LEU A 33 -16.59 16.08 -1.40
C LEU A 33 -16.70 15.04 -0.29
N GLU A 34 -17.42 13.95 -0.54
CA GLU A 34 -17.45 12.82 0.39
C GLU A 34 -16.21 11.94 0.14
N VAL A 35 -15.40 11.71 1.17
CA VAL A 35 -14.20 10.85 1.09
C VAL A 35 -14.34 9.68 2.05
N LYS A 36 -14.22 8.46 1.53
CA LYS A 36 -14.25 7.21 2.31
C LYS A 36 -12.91 6.49 2.19
N PHE A 37 -12.49 5.86 3.27
CA PHE A 37 -11.36 4.94 3.27
C PHE A 37 -11.89 3.51 3.38
N SER A 38 -11.51 2.63 2.46
CA SER A 38 -11.73 1.19 2.57
C SER A 38 -10.40 0.46 2.77
N TYR A 39 -10.44 -0.60 3.56
CA TYR A 39 -9.30 -1.47 3.82
C TYR A 39 -9.66 -2.86 3.30
N GLY A 40 -9.06 -3.22 2.18
CA GLY A 40 -9.42 -4.42 1.43
C GLY A 40 -10.62 -4.24 0.51
N ILE A 41 -11.04 -5.37 -0.07
CA ILE A 41 -11.97 -5.44 -1.20
C ILE A 41 -13.27 -6.19 -0.87
N LYS A 42 -13.66 -6.21 0.42
CA LYS A 42 -14.81 -6.99 0.89
C LYS A 42 -16.15 -6.40 0.47
N GLU A 43 -16.21 -5.10 0.30
CA GLU A 43 -17.44 -4.37 0.01
C GLU A 43 -17.26 -3.54 -1.26
N TYR A 44 -18.30 -3.48 -2.09
CA TYR A 44 -18.38 -2.54 -3.20
C TYR A 44 -19.07 -1.26 -2.71
N LEU A 45 -18.47 -0.11 -2.99
CA LEU A 45 -19.02 1.19 -2.63
C LEU A 45 -19.26 1.98 -3.90
N GLU A 46 -20.50 2.37 -4.18
CA GLU A 46 -20.78 3.21 -5.33
C GLU A 46 -20.12 4.59 -5.13
N VAL A 47 -19.07 4.89 -5.91
CA VAL A 47 -18.32 6.15 -5.85
C VAL A 47 -17.99 6.66 -7.25
N ASP A 48 -17.73 7.97 -7.35
CA ASP A 48 -17.36 8.61 -8.62
C ASP A 48 -15.89 8.39 -9.00
N LEU A 49 -15.02 8.20 -8.00
CA LEU A 49 -13.58 8.05 -8.16
C LEU A 49 -12.99 7.10 -7.12
N VAL A 50 -12.12 6.18 -7.55
CA VAL A 50 -11.25 5.40 -6.64
C VAL A 50 -9.80 5.85 -6.75
N ILE A 51 -9.15 6.03 -5.61
CA ILE A 51 -7.72 6.29 -5.47
C ILE A 51 -7.10 5.07 -4.76
N PRO A 52 -6.48 4.14 -5.50
CA PRO A 52 -5.74 3.03 -4.90
C PRO A 52 -4.49 3.56 -4.19
N GLN A 53 -4.42 3.32 -2.88
CA GLN A 53 -3.29 3.62 -2.02
C GLN A 53 -2.80 2.31 -1.38
N ILE A 54 -2.49 1.34 -2.24
CA ILE A 54 -2.03 0.00 -1.86
C ILE A 54 -0.52 0.05 -1.66
N ASP A 55 -0.07 0.00 -0.40
CA ASP A 55 1.34 0.08 -0.04
C ASP A 55 2.07 -1.26 -0.27
N LEU A 56 2.12 -1.71 -1.52
CA LEU A 56 2.85 -2.91 -1.95
C LEU A 56 3.66 -2.61 -3.21
N THR A 57 4.75 -3.35 -3.43
CA THR A 57 5.56 -3.21 -4.64
C THR A 57 4.77 -3.63 -5.88
N GLN A 58 4.04 -4.73 -5.77
CA GLN A 58 3.12 -5.24 -6.78
C GLN A 58 1.72 -5.33 -6.21
N VAL A 59 0.75 -4.81 -6.95
CA VAL A 59 -0.66 -4.84 -6.58
C VAL A 59 -1.19 -6.26 -6.77
N PRO A 60 -1.79 -6.89 -5.74
CA PRO A 60 -2.34 -8.23 -5.88
C PRO A 60 -3.49 -8.29 -6.90
N SER A 61 -3.59 -9.41 -7.62
CA SER A 61 -4.52 -9.57 -8.75
C SER A 61 -5.99 -9.35 -8.35
N GLU A 62 -6.36 -9.73 -7.14
CA GLU A 62 -7.69 -9.55 -6.56
C GLU A 62 -8.06 -8.08 -6.40
N TYR A 63 -7.10 -7.20 -6.07
CA TYR A 63 -7.32 -5.76 -6.05
C TYR A 63 -7.44 -5.20 -7.47
N THR A 64 -6.64 -5.69 -8.42
CA THR A 64 -6.76 -5.23 -9.81
C THR A 64 -8.13 -5.55 -10.40
N LYS A 65 -8.65 -6.77 -10.15
CA LYS A 65 -10.01 -7.20 -10.54
C LYS A 65 -11.08 -6.36 -9.87
N TYR A 66 -10.94 -6.09 -8.56
CA TYR A 66 -11.87 -5.22 -7.84
C TYR A 66 -11.95 -3.81 -8.45
N LEU A 67 -10.80 -3.25 -8.88
CA LEU A 67 -10.73 -1.93 -9.51
C LEU A 67 -11.33 -1.86 -10.93
N GLU A 68 -11.55 -3.00 -11.60
CA GLU A 68 -12.20 -3.06 -12.92
C GLU A 68 -13.69 -2.70 -12.84
N ALA A 69 -14.34 -2.93 -11.69
CA ALA A 69 -15.75 -2.62 -11.47
C ALA A 69 -16.04 -1.11 -11.42
N TYR A 70 -15.00 -0.27 -11.26
CA TYR A 70 -15.15 1.17 -11.13
C TYR A 70 -14.86 1.88 -12.46
N PRO A 71 -15.69 2.85 -12.88
CA PRO A 71 -15.47 3.58 -14.13
C PRO A 71 -14.22 4.46 -14.06
N ASN A 72 -13.97 5.15 -12.94
CA ASN A 72 -12.85 6.07 -12.76
C ASN A 72 -11.93 5.62 -11.63
N VAL A 73 -10.67 5.32 -11.96
CA VAL A 73 -9.66 4.88 -11.00
C VAL A 73 -8.34 5.57 -11.32
N VAL A 74 -7.78 6.29 -10.34
CA VAL A 74 -6.45 6.90 -10.46
C VAL A 74 -5.40 5.80 -10.62
N ASN A 75 -4.51 5.94 -11.60
CA ASN A 75 -3.39 5.03 -11.82
C ASN A 75 -3.79 3.55 -11.95
N ARG A 76 -5.00 3.23 -12.48
CA ARG A 76 -5.52 1.85 -12.58
C ARG A 76 -4.50 0.82 -13.10
N LYS A 77 -3.71 1.19 -14.12
CA LYS A 77 -2.75 0.31 -14.79
C LYS A 77 -1.37 0.24 -14.10
N VAL A 78 -1.16 1.03 -13.04
CA VAL A 78 0.08 1.03 -12.27
C VAL A 78 -0.02 -0.09 -11.22
N THR A 79 0.29 -1.30 -11.65
CA THR A 79 0.19 -2.50 -10.80
C THR A 79 1.54 -2.97 -10.27
N ASP A 80 2.64 -2.36 -10.70
CA ASP A 80 4.00 -2.70 -10.30
C ASP A 80 4.86 -1.44 -10.30
N ILE A 81 5.36 -1.08 -9.12
CA ILE A 81 6.21 0.09 -8.87
C ILE A 81 7.66 -0.30 -8.52
N SER A 82 8.05 -1.53 -8.84
CA SER A 82 9.42 -2.00 -8.67
C SER A 82 10.39 -1.10 -9.42
N LYS A 83 11.54 -0.78 -8.79
CA LYS A 83 12.50 0.17 -9.36
C LYS A 83 13.04 -0.27 -10.70
N ARG A 84 13.17 -1.58 -10.93
CA ARG A 84 13.54 -2.16 -12.23
C ARG A 84 12.51 -1.89 -13.34
N ARG A 85 11.24 -1.76 -12.99
CA ARG A 85 10.16 -1.48 -13.95
C ARG A 85 9.99 0.01 -14.22
N ILE A 86 10.05 0.85 -13.19
CA ILE A 86 9.69 2.27 -13.30
C ILE A 86 10.89 3.19 -13.56
N SER A 87 12.11 2.79 -13.20
CA SER A 87 13.29 3.65 -13.34
C SER A 87 13.88 3.54 -14.73
N LYS A 88 14.16 4.70 -15.35
CA LYS A 88 14.94 4.80 -16.60
C LYS A 88 16.43 4.96 -16.36
N ASN A 89 16.85 5.17 -15.10
CA ASN A 89 18.23 5.44 -14.71
C ASN A 89 18.87 4.20 -14.06
N LEU A 90 18.62 3.03 -14.65
CA LEU A 90 19.16 1.76 -14.16
C LEU A 90 20.48 1.49 -14.86
N LEU A 91 21.53 1.25 -14.08
CA LEU A 91 22.79 0.74 -14.63
C LEU A 91 22.64 -0.76 -14.90
N SER A 92 22.95 -1.16 -16.13
CA SER A 92 22.96 -2.54 -16.57
C SER A 92 24.31 -3.21 -16.30
N LYS A 93 24.32 -4.55 -16.31
CA LYS A 93 25.58 -5.29 -16.20
C LYS A 93 26.48 -4.94 -17.38
N GLY A 94 27.70 -4.47 -17.08
CA GLY A 94 28.69 -4.07 -18.09
C GLY A 94 28.54 -2.64 -18.61
N GLU A 95 27.58 -1.87 -18.09
CA GLU A 95 27.46 -0.45 -18.40
C GLU A 95 28.48 0.35 -17.58
N GLU A 96 29.24 1.20 -18.25
CA GLU A 96 30.19 2.09 -17.61
C GLU A 96 29.50 3.36 -17.12
N TYR A 97 29.68 3.67 -15.83
CA TYR A 97 29.21 4.91 -15.22
C TYR A 97 30.15 5.34 -14.12
N PHE A 98 30.72 6.54 -14.26
CA PHE A 98 31.81 7.04 -13.40
C PHE A 98 31.34 8.08 -12.37
N GLY A 99 30.04 8.38 -12.32
CA GLY A 99 29.46 9.33 -11.38
C GLY A 99 29.01 8.68 -10.06
N PRO A 100 28.58 9.49 -9.07
CA PRO A 100 27.94 8.97 -7.86
C PRO A 100 26.64 8.22 -8.19
N VAL A 101 26.38 7.15 -7.44
CA VAL A 101 25.19 6.31 -7.59
C VAL A 101 24.33 6.29 -6.33
N ILE A 102 23.02 6.12 -6.52
CA ILE A 102 22.09 5.85 -5.42
C ILE A 102 21.68 4.39 -5.48
N ILE A 103 21.93 3.65 -4.40
CA ILE A 103 21.48 2.27 -4.27
C ILE A 103 20.05 2.28 -3.68
N LYS A 104 19.13 1.63 -4.38
CA LYS A 104 17.75 1.41 -3.92
C LYS A 104 17.42 -0.07 -4.03
N THR A 105 16.67 -0.58 -3.07
CA THR A 105 15.99 -1.87 -3.21
C THR A 105 15.08 -1.83 -4.43
N ASN A 106 14.87 -2.98 -5.07
CA ASN A 106 13.86 -3.06 -6.13
C ASN A 106 12.45 -2.80 -5.59
N ASN A 107 12.22 -3.15 -4.33
CA ASN A 107 10.92 -3.11 -3.68
C ASN A 107 10.58 -1.72 -3.13
N ASN A 108 9.28 -1.43 -3.08
CA ASN A 108 8.72 -0.28 -2.40
C ASN A 108 9.04 -0.32 -0.90
N PHE A 109 9.36 0.84 -0.30
CA PHE A 109 9.65 0.98 1.13
C PHE A 109 10.63 -0.08 1.69
N GLY A 110 11.65 -0.45 0.90
CA GLY A 110 12.63 -1.48 1.28
C GLY A 110 12.08 -2.92 1.27
N GLY A 111 10.83 -3.12 0.85
CA GLY A 111 10.13 -4.41 0.88
C GLY A 111 9.44 -4.72 2.21
N HIS A 112 9.41 -3.79 3.18
CA HIS A 112 8.80 -4.05 4.49
C HIS A 112 7.31 -4.37 4.37
N SER A 113 6.56 -3.56 3.62
CA SER A 113 5.12 -3.75 3.47
C SER A 113 4.80 -5.06 2.72
N ASP A 114 5.59 -5.40 1.69
CA ASP A 114 5.51 -6.69 1.00
C ASP A 114 5.80 -7.87 1.95
N TYR A 115 6.85 -7.76 2.76
CA TYR A 115 7.22 -8.78 3.74
C TYR A 115 6.14 -9.00 4.80
N HIS A 116 5.59 -7.92 5.35
CA HIS A 116 4.48 -7.99 6.30
C HIS A 116 3.28 -8.71 5.68
N TRP A 117 2.90 -8.38 4.44
CA TRP A 117 1.82 -9.07 3.73
C TRP A 117 2.08 -10.57 3.55
N GLU A 118 3.26 -10.96 3.07
CA GLU A 118 3.62 -12.37 2.86
C GLU A 118 3.58 -13.18 4.18
N GLN A 119 3.96 -12.57 5.30
CA GLN A 119 3.80 -13.21 6.62
C GLN A 119 2.32 -13.48 6.96
N PHE A 120 1.42 -12.54 6.67
CA PHE A 120 -0.01 -12.67 6.98
C PHE A 120 -0.75 -13.60 6.01
N LYS A 121 -0.24 -13.82 4.79
CA LYS A 121 -0.77 -14.84 3.86
C LYS A 121 -0.61 -16.27 4.39
N HIS A 122 0.45 -16.56 5.13
CA HIS A 122 0.70 -17.93 5.61
C HIS A 122 -0.16 -18.26 6.85
N PRO A 123 -1.17 -19.13 6.75
CA PRO A 123 -2.22 -19.28 7.78
C PRO A 123 -1.68 -19.73 9.14
N LEU A 124 -0.69 -20.63 9.15
CA LEU A 124 -0.06 -21.12 10.38
C LEU A 124 0.85 -20.06 11.03
N ARG A 125 1.60 -19.31 10.21
CA ARG A 125 2.50 -18.25 10.69
C ARG A 125 1.73 -17.05 11.20
N ALA A 126 0.67 -16.63 10.50
CA ALA A 126 -0.23 -15.58 10.96
C ALA A 126 -0.86 -15.93 12.31
N ARG A 127 -1.26 -17.19 12.51
CA ARG A 127 -1.82 -17.68 13.79
C ARG A 127 -0.78 -17.69 14.91
N LEU A 128 0.42 -18.23 14.66
CA LEU A 128 1.50 -18.23 15.65
C LEU A 128 1.95 -16.79 16.00
N PHE A 129 2.09 -15.93 15.00
CA PHE A 129 2.49 -14.54 15.17
C PHE A 129 1.49 -13.79 16.07
N ARG A 130 0.18 -13.93 15.82
CA ARG A 130 -0.85 -13.35 16.71
C ARG A 130 -0.76 -13.83 18.16
N LEU A 131 -0.34 -15.08 18.39
CA LEU A 131 -0.19 -15.63 19.74
C LEU A 131 1.08 -15.13 20.44
N LEU A 132 2.16 -14.89 19.67
CA LEU A 132 3.46 -14.51 20.21
C LEU A 132 3.63 -12.99 20.37
N VAL A 133 2.93 -12.18 19.58
CA VAL A 133 3.00 -10.72 19.62
C VAL A 133 2.68 -10.15 21.01
N PRO A 134 1.59 -10.54 21.71
CA PRO A 134 1.30 -10.01 23.04
C PRO A 134 2.42 -10.30 24.06
N PHE A 135 3.07 -11.46 23.93
CA PHE A 135 4.18 -11.86 24.79
C PHE A 135 5.46 -11.07 24.48
N ALA A 136 5.75 -10.83 23.19
CA ALA A 136 6.88 -10.00 22.77
C ALA A 136 6.70 -8.52 23.16
N GLU A 137 5.47 -7.99 23.07
CA GLU A 137 5.12 -6.65 23.54
C GLU A 137 5.32 -6.51 25.05
N PHE A 138 4.88 -7.52 25.81
CA PHE A 138 5.06 -7.57 27.25
C PHE A 138 6.55 -7.56 27.67
N ILE A 139 7.40 -8.34 27.02
CA ILE A 139 8.84 -8.43 27.36
C ILE A 139 9.61 -7.17 26.93
N SER A 140 9.29 -6.64 25.76
CA SER A 140 10.08 -5.53 25.18
C SER A 140 9.58 -4.15 25.58
N ASN A 141 8.40 -4.06 26.20
CA ASN A 141 7.67 -2.82 26.47
C ASN A 141 7.55 -1.91 25.22
N LYS A 142 7.55 -2.53 24.03
CA LYS A 142 7.32 -1.91 22.74
C LYS A 142 6.08 -2.53 22.15
N SER A 143 5.15 -1.71 21.65
CA SER A 143 4.06 -2.25 20.85
C SER A 143 4.61 -2.76 19.52
N TYR A 144 4.19 -3.95 19.13
CA TYR A 144 4.44 -4.58 17.82
C TYR A 144 3.12 -4.80 17.06
N VAL A 145 1.98 -4.61 17.74
CA VAL A 145 0.68 -4.35 17.10
C VAL A 145 0.66 -2.88 16.70
N TRP A 146 1.02 -2.61 15.45
CA TRP A 146 0.76 -1.33 14.79
C TRP A 146 -0.31 -1.54 13.72
#